data_AF-A0A522Q883-F1
#
_entry.id   AF-A0A522Q883-F1
#
_cell.length_a   1.000
_cell.length_b   1.000
_cell.length_c   1.000
_cell.angle_alpha   90.00
_cell.angle_beta   90.00
_cell.angle_gamma   90.00
#
_symmetry.space_group_name_H-M   'P 1'
#
loop_
_entity.id
_entity.type
_entity.pdbx_description
1 polymer ?
#
loop_
_entity_poly.entity_id
_entity_poly.type
_entity_poly.pdbx_seq_one_letter_code
_entity_poly.pdbx_strand_id
1 'polypeptide(L)' 'MAVTKGRTSLGHQTPTLKVGDKAPDFEVPIVNQDGTFKLSNSRGKNVVLVFFPLAFTPV' A
#
# COMPACT_ATOMS: atom_id res chain seq x y z
N MET A 1 4.41 12.32 20.52
CA MET A 1 3.15 11.58 20.69
C MET A 1 3.47 10.25 21.35
N ALA A 2 2.96 10.00 22.56
CA ALA A 2 3.24 8.78 23.32
C ALA A 2 2.38 7.63 22.78
N VAL A 3 3.01 6.52 22.38
CA VAL A 3 2.30 5.31 22.00
C VAL A 3 1.92 4.57 23.29
N THR A 4 0.64 4.54 23.62
CA THR A 4 0.09 3.77 24.73
C THR A 4 0.37 2.28 24.50
N LYS A 5 1.30 1.68 25.25
CA LYS A 5 1.57 0.24 25.18
C LYS A 5 0.47 -0.52 25.95
N GLY A 6 -0.34 -1.29 25.23
CA GLY A 6 -1.42 -2.14 25.76
C GLY A 6 -2.27 -2.77 24.65
N ARG A 7 -3.27 -3.59 25.02
CA ARG A 7 -4.23 -4.26 24.10
C ARG A 7 -5.08 -3.26 23.27
N THR A 8 -5.03 -1.99 23.66
CA THR A 8 -5.66 -0.83 23.01
C THR A 8 -4.72 -0.13 22.02
N SER A 9 -3.74 -0.85 21.48
CA SER A 9 -2.89 -0.31 20.42
C SER A 9 -3.73 -0.10 19.16
N LEU A 10 -3.90 1.16 18.76
CA LEU A 10 -4.47 1.52 17.46
C LEU A 10 -3.49 1.28 16.30
N GLY A 11 -2.34 0.64 16.53
CA GLY A 11 -1.35 0.35 15.50
C GLY A 11 -1.84 -0.59 14.38
N HIS A 12 -2.98 -1.26 14.57
CA HIS A 12 -3.65 -2.04 13.51
C HIS A 12 -4.60 -1.20 12.64
N GLN A 13 -4.85 0.07 12.99
CA GLN A 13 -5.83 0.91 12.33
C GLN A 13 -5.16 2.10 11.65
N THR A 14 -5.38 2.23 10.34
CA THR A 14 -5.02 3.43 9.59
C THR A 14 -6.23 4.37 9.59
N PRO A 15 -6.07 5.68 9.87
CA PRO A 15 -7.18 6.63 9.82
C PRO A 15 -7.80 6.80 8.42
N THR A 16 -7.09 6.41 7.36
CA THR A 16 -7.48 6.64 5.96
C THR A 16 -8.08 5.43 5.25
N LEU A 17 -7.67 4.19 5.57
CA LEU A 17 -8.10 2.97 4.88
C LEU A 17 -8.37 1.84 5.89
N LYS A 18 -9.55 1.22 5.78
CA LYS A 18 -10.00 0.09 6.61
C LYS A 18 -10.36 -1.12 5.75
N VAL A 19 -10.45 -2.29 6.38
CA VAL A 19 -10.89 -3.52 5.71
C VAL A 19 -12.33 -3.34 5.22
N GLY A 20 -12.58 -3.72 3.96
CA GLY A 20 -13.89 -3.55 3.31
C GLY A 20 -14.02 -2.25 2.53
N ASP A 21 -13.15 -1.26 2.76
CA ASP A 21 -13.13 -0.06 1.94
C ASP A 21 -12.69 -0.39 0.51
N LYS A 22 -13.34 0.27 -0.45
CA LYS A 22 -12.92 0.17 -1.84
C LYS A 22 -11.53 0.80 -1.99
N ALA A 23 -10.58 0.01 -2.48
CA ALA A 23 -9.22 0.51 -2.73
C ALA A 23 -9.26 1.74 -3.66
N PRO A 24 -8.60 2.84 -3.30
CA PRO A 24 -8.53 4.04 -4.12
C PRO A 24 -7.74 3.75 -5.39
N ASP A 25 -8.18 4.33 -6.50
CA ASP A 25 -7.45 4.22 -7.76
C ASP A 25 -6.18 5.06 -7.70
N PHE A 26 -5.11 4.55 -8.29
CA PHE A 26 -3.85 5.26 -8.40
C PHE A 26 -3.16 4.89 -9.70
N GLU A 27 -2.28 5.79 -10.14
CA GLU A 27 -1.43 5.59 -11.29
C GLU A 27 0.01 5.93 -10.91
N VAL A 28 0.93 5.00 -11.18
CA VAL A 28 2.36 5.15 -10.87
C VAL A 28 3.21 4.74 -12.07
N PRO A 29 4.35 5.41 -12.30
CA PRO A 29 5.28 4.98 -13.33
C PRO A 29 5.89 3.62 -12.99
N ILE A 30 6.13 2.80 -14.01
CA ILE A 30 6.80 1.51 -13.82
C ILE A 30 8.31 1.76 -13.68
N VAL A 31 8.94 1.13 -12.70
CA VAL A 31 10.39 1.23 -12.51
C VAL A 31 11.10 0.37 -13.56
N ASN A 32 12.14 0.91 -14.19
CA ASN A 32 12.97 0.27 -15.22
C ASN A 32 12.25 -0.10 -16.53
N GLN A 33 11.05 0.43 -16.79
CA GLN A 33 10.30 0.23 -18.04
C GLN A 33 9.49 1.48 -18.37
N ASP A 34 9.19 1.66 -19.66
CA ASP A 34 8.26 2.71 -20.09
C ASP A 34 6.82 2.36 -19.73
N GLY A 35 6.04 3.38 -19.38
CA GLY A 35 4.60 3.27 -19.12
C GLY A 35 4.20 3.44 -17.65
N THR A 36 2.90 3.32 -17.42
CA THR A 36 2.27 3.52 -16.12
C THR A 36 1.45 2.30 -15.71
N PHE A 37 1.48 2.00 -14.41
CA PHE A 37 0.58 1.04 -13.79
C PHE A 37 -0.60 1.78 -13.17
N LYS A 38 -1.81 1.36 -13.54
CA LYS A 38 -3.06 1.87 -12.97
C LYS A 38 -3.83 0.75 -12.27
N LEU A 39 -4.21 0.97 -11.02
CA LEU A 39 -4.89 -0.07 -10.21
C LEU A 39 -6.21 -0.52 -10.87
N SER A 40 -6.96 0.40 -11.48
CA SER A 40 -8.20 0.09 -12.19
C SER A 40 -8.06 -0.98 -13.27
N ASN A 41 -6.87 -1.13 -13.87
CA ASN A 41 -6.63 -2.10 -14.94
C ASN A 41 -6.54 -3.54 -14.39
N SER A 42 -6.37 -3.70 -13.07
CA SER A 42 -6.27 -5.00 -12.39
C SER A 42 -7.59 -5.45 -11.76
N ARG A 43 -8.73 -4.84 -12.13
CA ARG A 43 -10.06 -5.26 -11.64
C ARG A 43 -10.34 -6.74 -11.97
N GLY A 44 -10.99 -7.44 -11.05
CA GLY A 44 -11.29 -8.87 -11.15
C GLY A 44 -10.13 -9.78 -10.70
N LYS A 45 -8.99 -9.22 -10.30
CA LYS A 45 -7.85 -9.95 -9.73
C LYS A 45 -7.62 -9.52 -8.27
N ASN A 46 -7.09 -10.44 -7.48
CA ASN A 46 -6.57 -10.10 -6.16
C ASN A 46 -5.20 -9.44 -6.33
N VAL A 47 -5.01 -8.28 -5.70
CA VAL A 47 -3.77 -7.49 -5.79
C VAL A 47 -3.24 -7.26 -4.39
N VAL A 48 -1.94 -7.46 -4.20
CA VAL A 48 -1.24 -7.18 -2.94
C VAL A 48 -0.26 -6.02 -3.18
N LEU A 49 -0.34 -4.98 -2.34
CA LEU A 49 0.56 -3.83 -2.38
C LEU A 49 1.59 -3.94 -1.27
N VAL A 50 2.87 -3.83 -1.63
CA VAL A 50 3.98 -3.87 -0.68
C VAL A 50 4.67 -2.51 -0.71
N PHE A 51 4.63 -1.80 0.41
CA PHE A 51 5.32 -0.51 0.58
C PHE A 51 6.64 -0.74 1.29
N PHE A 52 7.74 -0.34 0.66
CA PHE A 52 9.08 -0.43 1.22
C PHE A 52 9.88 0.83 0.86
N PRO A 53 10.85 1.26 1.69
CA PRO A 53 11.64 2.47 1.41
C PRO A 53 12.54 2.35 0.17
N LEU A 54 13.05 1.14 -0.12
CA LEU A 54 13.94 0.87 -1.26
C LEU A 54 13.79 -0.57 -1.74
N ALA A 55 13.67 -0.78 -3.07
CA ALA A 55 13.51 -2.10 -3.69
C ALA A 55 14.82 -2.85 -3.91
N PHE A 56 15.97 -2.16 -3.78
CA PHE A 56 17.29 -2.66 -4.13
C PHE A 56 18.18 -2.69 -2.90
N THR A 57 18.82 -3.82 -2.65
CA THR A 57 19.90 -3.95 -1.65
C THR A 57 21.19 -4.27 -2.41
N PRO A 58 22.33 -3.63 -2.06
CA PRO A 58 23.60 -3.92 -2.73
C PRO A 58 24.04 -5.36 -2.49
N VAL A 59 24.76 -5.93 -3.46
CA VAL A 59 25.45 -7.22 -3.37
C VAL A 59 26.83 -7.10 -2.73
#